data_AF-A0AB73NGI8-F1
#
_entry.id   AF-A0AB73NGI8-F1
#
_cell.length_a   1.000
_cell.length_b   1.000
_cell.length_c   1.000
_cell.angle_alpha   90.00
_cell.angle_beta   90.00
_cell.angle_gamma   90.00
#
_symmetry.space_group_name_H-M   'P 1'
#
loop_
_entity.id
_entity.type
_entity.pdbx_description
1 polymer ?
#
loop_
_entity_poly.entity_id
_entity_poly.type
_entity_poly.pdbx_seq_one_letter_code
_entity_poly.pdbx_strand_id
1 'polypeptide(L)'
;MKELQFESLTRAVSNQSTANYKAIIDGFLERGIEVEEIKPRENVFTFNAWKALGRVVKKGERGIAICTVIHCKKIDPETGEEKDVSKPQKTRVFHISQTQLLSDPQSQPEAQPEAHMFKGIDFPLPENISGKFSFLTSVSYFDSYIYAELLTGHRVQIGKVLNKEHAQKLVDDLNHHYAYISDEIAAQKAARLDNLPSSYEQRLEEKRDRLESRALKSRRLSNEAYEQSHRLTEMIPFGQPILVGHHSERRHRAALDKSWNKMGQSVALSEKAEYYARRAAAVGSAGISSDDPSAIEKLEEKLAKQKKAHSQMIAANKVIRSKSDDESKRLSLFEIGFSEASINASLKPDCMGVIGFASYQLTNSNQRIKATEKRLNELKKIRTIDVPDTQEFNGFSVTYDMDENRILIKFDAKPSAEICKLMRRYSFKFSPTRNNSWVRKITGNALAYSKYLIADLQKAF
;
A
#
# COMPACT_ATOMS: atom_id res chain seq x y z
N MET A 1 3.74 -25.41 -10.29
CA MET A 1 3.57 -25.96 -8.92
C MET A 1 3.01 -27.38 -8.89
N LYS A 2 1.96 -27.73 -9.67
CA LYS A 2 1.40 -29.10 -9.71
C LYS A 2 2.36 -30.15 -10.31
N GLU A 3 3.14 -29.78 -11.32
CA GLU A 3 4.06 -30.68 -12.05
C GLU A 3 5.13 -31.33 -11.15
N LEU A 4 5.80 -30.53 -10.31
CA LEU A 4 6.83 -31.00 -9.37
C LEU A 4 6.27 -31.93 -8.27
N GLN A 5 4.98 -31.80 -7.94
CA GLN A 5 4.30 -32.67 -6.97
C GLN A 5 4.03 -34.05 -7.56
N PHE A 6 3.47 -34.10 -8.78
CA PHE A 6 3.23 -35.34 -9.51
C PHE A 6 4.53 -36.08 -9.83
N GLU A 7 5.58 -35.37 -10.23
CA GLU A 7 6.89 -35.96 -10.48
C GLU A 7 7.48 -36.59 -9.19
N SER A 8 7.34 -35.90 -8.05
CA SER A 8 7.79 -36.42 -6.76
C SER A 8 7.05 -37.69 -6.33
N LEU A 9 5.73 -37.74 -6.54
CA LEU A 9 4.92 -38.93 -6.27
C LEU A 9 5.29 -40.10 -7.19
N THR A 10 5.42 -39.81 -8.50
CA THR A 10 5.81 -40.81 -9.50
C THR A 10 7.13 -41.45 -9.13
N ARG A 11 8.15 -40.65 -8.79
CA ARG A 11 9.46 -41.14 -8.34
C ARG A 11 9.40 -41.96 -7.05
N ALA A 12 8.51 -41.61 -6.12
CA ALA A 12 8.38 -42.33 -4.86
C ALA A 12 7.76 -43.73 -5.06
N VAL A 13 6.80 -43.85 -5.97
CA VAL A 13 6.09 -45.10 -6.26
C VAL A 13 6.87 -45.98 -7.25
N SER A 14 7.47 -45.39 -8.30
CA SER A 14 8.08 -46.13 -9.41
C SER A 14 9.53 -46.59 -9.20
N ASN A 15 10.23 -46.02 -8.21
CA ASN A 15 11.60 -46.44 -7.91
C ASN A 15 11.63 -47.92 -7.49
N GLN A 16 12.77 -48.61 -7.57
CA GLN A 16 12.94 -50.00 -7.09
C GLN A 16 13.97 -50.11 -5.95
N SER A 17 14.68 -49.02 -5.62
CA SER A 17 15.66 -49.00 -4.52
C SER A 17 15.04 -49.10 -3.12
N THR A 18 15.52 -50.07 -2.34
CA THR A 18 15.17 -50.29 -0.92
C THR A 18 16.19 -49.68 0.05
N ALA A 19 17.19 -48.95 -0.45
CA ALA A 19 18.34 -48.47 0.32
C ALA A 19 17.97 -47.62 1.55
N ASN A 20 16.83 -46.92 1.51
CA ASN A 20 16.36 -46.07 2.59
C ASN A 20 15.38 -46.77 3.56
N TYR A 21 14.99 -48.02 3.32
CA TYR A 21 13.91 -48.68 4.08
C TYR A 21 14.28 -48.87 5.55
N LYS A 22 15.50 -49.34 5.82
CA LYS A 22 15.99 -49.51 7.19
C LYS A 22 15.94 -48.20 7.98
N ALA A 23 16.45 -47.11 7.41
CA ALA A 23 16.45 -45.79 8.05
C ALA A 23 15.03 -45.23 8.29
N ILE A 24 14.09 -45.55 7.39
CA ILE A 24 12.68 -45.16 7.54
C ILE A 24 12.01 -45.95 8.66
N ILE A 25 12.21 -47.27 8.70
CA ILE A 25 11.61 -48.14 9.71
C ILE A 25 12.17 -47.80 11.09
N ASP A 26 13.50 -47.76 11.25
CA ASP A 26 14.15 -47.45 12.53
C ASP A 26 13.70 -46.08 13.06
N GLY A 27 13.65 -45.05 12.20
CA GLY A 27 13.30 -43.70 12.64
C GLY A 27 11.81 -43.47 12.94
N PHE A 28 10.90 -44.29 12.40
CA PHE A 28 9.47 -44.22 12.76
C PHE A 28 9.15 -45.14 13.95
N LEU A 29 9.88 -46.24 14.11
CA LEU A 29 9.82 -47.10 15.28
C LEU A 29 10.20 -46.32 16.56
N GLU A 30 11.27 -45.52 16.51
CA GLU A 30 11.67 -44.62 17.61
C GLU A 30 10.58 -43.60 17.99
N ARG A 31 9.58 -43.38 17.11
CA ARG A 31 8.48 -42.45 17.31
C ARG A 31 7.17 -43.14 17.68
N GLY A 32 7.23 -44.43 18.01
CA GLY A 32 6.10 -45.20 18.48
C GLY A 32 5.13 -45.62 17.37
N ILE A 33 5.60 -45.75 16.13
CA ILE A 33 4.82 -46.36 15.04
C ILE A 33 5.27 -47.81 14.90
N GLU A 34 4.33 -48.75 14.98
CA GLU A 34 4.60 -50.18 14.84
C GLU A 34 5.16 -50.53 13.46
N VAL A 35 6.04 -51.54 13.40
CA VAL A 35 6.73 -51.92 12.14
C VAL A 35 5.72 -52.32 11.05
N GLU A 36 4.62 -52.97 11.43
CA GLU A 36 3.55 -53.42 10.52
C GLU A 36 2.80 -52.24 9.87
N GLU A 37 2.79 -51.08 10.52
CA GLU A 37 2.19 -49.87 10.01
C GLU A 37 3.14 -49.06 9.11
N ILE A 38 4.44 -49.37 9.08
CA ILE A 38 5.41 -48.63 8.27
C ILE A 38 5.59 -49.33 6.92
N LYS A 39 4.93 -48.81 5.87
CA LYS A 39 5.02 -49.33 4.51
C LYS A 39 5.64 -48.28 3.59
N PRO A 40 6.99 -48.26 3.46
CA PRO A 40 7.67 -47.38 2.53
C PRO A 40 7.04 -47.44 1.13
N ARG A 41 6.75 -46.27 0.54
CA ARG A 41 6.08 -46.07 -0.76
C ARG A 41 4.57 -46.33 -0.83
N GLU A 42 3.95 -46.78 0.24
CA GLU A 42 2.48 -46.85 0.34
C GLU A 42 1.94 -45.79 1.29
N ASN A 43 2.58 -45.64 2.45
CA ASN A 43 2.12 -44.72 3.50
C ASN A 43 3.25 -43.88 4.12
N VAL A 44 4.42 -43.87 3.49
CA VAL A 44 5.55 -42.99 3.81
C VAL A 44 6.00 -42.28 2.54
N PHE A 45 5.80 -40.97 2.49
CA PHE A 45 6.11 -40.13 1.33
C PHE A 45 6.79 -38.82 1.71
N THR A 46 7.39 -38.17 0.71
CA THR A 46 7.91 -36.80 0.85
C THR A 46 6.76 -35.79 0.87
N PHE A 47 7.03 -34.59 1.38
CA PHE A 47 6.01 -33.52 1.49
C PHE A 47 5.28 -33.22 0.17
N ASN A 48 6.01 -33.14 -0.95
CA ASN A 48 5.42 -32.86 -2.26
C ASN A 48 4.61 -34.04 -2.80
N ALA A 49 5.04 -35.28 -2.52
CA ALA A 49 4.29 -36.47 -2.89
C ALA A 49 2.97 -36.58 -2.10
N TRP A 50 2.96 -36.22 -0.81
CA TRP A 50 1.72 -36.12 -0.04
C TRP A 50 0.76 -35.07 -0.60
N LYS A 51 1.28 -33.90 -1.04
CA LYS A 51 0.45 -32.89 -1.71
C LYS A 51 -0.18 -33.39 -3.01
N ALA A 52 0.53 -34.20 -3.79
CA ALA A 52 -0.03 -34.83 -4.99
C ALA A 52 -1.16 -35.82 -4.66
N LEU A 53 -1.07 -36.52 -3.52
CA LEU A 53 -2.11 -37.41 -2.99
C LEU A 53 -3.24 -36.66 -2.26
N GLY A 54 -3.31 -35.33 -2.37
CA GLY A 54 -4.36 -34.54 -1.72
C GLY A 54 -4.26 -34.53 -0.19
N ARG A 55 -3.04 -34.64 0.37
CA ARG A 55 -2.77 -34.56 1.81
C ARG A 55 -1.68 -33.53 2.11
N VAL A 56 -1.69 -32.97 3.31
CA VAL A 56 -0.63 -32.09 3.80
C VAL A 56 -0.13 -32.57 5.16
N VAL A 57 1.17 -32.43 5.40
CA VAL A 57 1.78 -32.74 6.70
C VAL A 57 1.27 -31.74 7.74
N LYS A 58 0.85 -32.22 8.91
CA LYS A 58 0.37 -31.39 10.03
C LYS A 58 1.48 -30.44 10.51
N LYS A 59 1.11 -29.23 10.92
CA LYS A 59 2.08 -28.21 11.41
C LYS A 59 2.76 -28.70 12.68
N GLY A 60 4.10 -28.66 12.73
CA GLY A 60 4.90 -29.09 13.88
C GLY A 60 5.46 -30.51 13.78
N GLU A 61 4.96 -31.33 12.85
CA GLU A 61 5.46 -32.69 12.62
C GLU A 61 6.87 -32.67 12.01
N ARG A 62 7.78 -33.45 12.61
CA ARG A 62 9.14 -33.62 12.08
C ARG A 62 9.15 -34.81 11.14
N GLY A 63 9.79 -34.74 9.98
CA GLY A 63 9.99 -35.91 9.10
C GLY A 63 11.29 -36.65 9.41
N ILE A 64 11.46 -37.87 8.90
CA ILE A 64 12.74 -38.61 8.95
C ILE A 64 13.59 -38.20 7.76
N ALA A 65 14.86 -37.88 7.99
CA ALA A 65 15.78 -37.52 6.92
C ALA A 65 16.35 -38.78 6.25
N ILE A 66 16.21 -38.86 4.93
CA ILE A 66 16.79 -39.89 4.06
C ILE A 66 17.69 -39.24 3.02
N CYS A 67 18.67 -39.99 2.51
CA CYS A 67 19.51 -39.54 1.41
C CYS A 67 18.94 -40.09 0.10
N THR A 68 18.56 -39.22 -0.84
CA THR A 68 18.08 -39.59 -2.16
C THR A 68 18.98 -38.97 -3.22
N VAL A 69 19.25 -39.70 -4.30
CA VAL A 69 20.04 -39.17 -5.43
C VAL A 69 19.08 -38.49 -6.40
N ILE A 70 19.36 -37.25 -6.74
CA ILE A 70 18.57 -36.46 -7.70
C ILE A 70 19.43 -36.18 -8.92
N HIS A 71 18.86 -36.45 -10.08
CA HIS A 71 19.45 -36.20 -11.38
C HIS A 71 19.12 -34.75 -11.76
N CYS A 72 20.13 -33.94 -12.03
CA CYS A 72 19.98 -32.55 -12.43
C CYS A 72 20.89 -32.24 -13.61
N LYS A 73 20.38 -31.44 -14.53
CA LYS A 73 21.15 -30.89 -15.64
C LYS A 73 22.03 -29.75 -15.12
N LYS A 74 23.32 -29.79 -15.41
CA LYS A 74 24.27 -28.72 -15.13
C LYS A 74 24.86 -28.24 -16.44
N ILE A 75 24.80 -26.92 -16.67
CA ILE A 75 25.44 -26.29 -17.82
C ILE A 75 26.94 -26.17 -17.51
N ASP A 76 27.77 -26.69 -18.40
CA ASP A 76 29.22 -26.61 -18.29
C ASP A 76 29.67 -25.16 -18.56
N PRO A 77 30.33 -24.48 -17.60
CA PRO A 77 30.65 -23.06 -17.71
C PRO A 77 31.65 -22.72 -18.83
N GLU A 78 32.42 -23.68 -19.34
CA GLU A 78 33.38 -23.45 -20.42
C GLU A 78 32.81 -23.74 -21.82
N THR A 79 31.89 -24.70 -21.95
CA THR A 79 31.38 -25.17 -23.25
C THR A 79 29.92 -24.83 -23.50
N GLY A 80 29.16 -24.45 -22.47
CA GLY A 80 27.73 -24.12 -22.58
C GLY A 80 26.79 -25.32 -22.79
N GLU A 81 27.32 -26.55 -22.79
CA GLU A 81 26.54 -27.78 -22.99
C GLU A 81 25.85 -28.25 -21.70
N GLU A 82 24.63 -28.75 -21.79
CA GLU A 82 23.91 -29.38 -20.69
C GLU A 82 24.42 -30.81 -20.43
N LYS A 83 25.00 -31.05 -19.24
CA LYS A 83 25.41 -32.39 -18.79
C LYS A 83 24.49 -32.88 -17.66
N ASP A 84 24.08 -34.14 -17.73
CA ASP A 84 23.32 -34.80 -16.67
C ASP A 84 24.25 -35.17 -15.50
N VAL A 85 23.97 -34.65 -14.31
CA VAL A 85 24.74 -34.89 -13.09
C VAL A 85 23.82 -35.40 -11.99
N SER A 86 24.24 -36.45 -11.30
CA SER A 86 23.54 -37.00 -10.14
C SER A 86 24.14 -36.48 -8.84
N LYS A 87 23.32 -35.84 -7.99
CA LYS A 87 23.75 -35.33 -6.68
C LYS A 87 22.97 -35.99 -5.53
N PRO A 88 23.62 -36.35 -4.41
CA PRO A 88 22.90 -36.76 -3.21
C PRO A 88 22.19 -35.56 -2.59
N GLN A 89 20.92 -35.72 -2.24
CA GLN A 89 20.09 -34.74 -1.58
C GLN A 89 19.46 -35.35 -0.33
N LYS A 90 19.58 -34.65 0.80
CA LYS A 90 18.86 -34.99 2.03
C LYS A 90 17.40 -34.58 1.87
N THR A 91 16.49 -35.54 1.93
CA THR A 91 15.05 -35.35 1.77
C THR A 91 14.34 -35.88 3.01
N ARG A 92 13.21 -35.27 3.40
CA ARG A 92 12.43 -35.74 4.56
C ARG A 92 11.17 -36.47 4.11
N VAL A 93 10.91 -37.61 4.73
CA VAL A 93 9.69 -38.40 4.54
C VAL A 93 8.83 -38.38 5.79
N PHE A 94 7.53 -38.54 5.59
CA PHE A 94 6.49 -38.44 6.60
C PHE A 94 5.56 -39.63 6.47
N HIS A 95 5.17 -40.20 7.61
CA HIS A 95 4.17 -41.26 7.67
C HIS A 95 2.76 -40.67 7.54
N ILE A 96 1.80 -41.46 7.06
CA ILE A 96 0.41 -41.02 6.83
C ILE A 96 -0.24 -40.45 8.10
N SER A 97 0.09 -40.95 9.30
CA SER A 97 -0.42 -40.45 10.59
C SER A 97 -0.05 -38.98 10.86
N GLN A 98 1.05 -38.52 10.28
CA GLN A 98 1.53 -37.14 10.36
C GLN A 98 0.87 -36.21 9.33
N THR A 99 -0.07 -36.73 8.54
CA THR A 99 -0.73 -35.97 7.46
C THR A 99 -2.23 -35.86 7.68
N GLN A 100 -2.83 -34.81 7.13
CA GLN A 100 -4.27 -34.59 7.08
C GLN A 100 -4.71 -34.41 5.63
N LEU A 101 -5.97 -34.74 5.31
CA LEU A 101 -6.53 -34.51 3.99
C LEU A 101 -6.53 -33.00 3.68
N LEU A 102 -6.19 -32.67 2.44
CA LEU A 102 -6.30 -31.33 1.90
C LEU A 102 -7.79 -31.11 1.60
N SER A 103 -8.53 -30.55 2.56
CA SER A 103 -9.94 -30.22 2.35
C SER A 103 -10.09 -29.28 1.16
N ASP A 104 -11.21 -29.42 0.42
CA ASP A 104 -11.60 -28.52 -0.66
C ASP A 104 -11.40 -27.05 -0.25
N PRO A 105 -11.01 -26.12 -1.14
CA PRO A 105 -10.83 -24.70 -0.77
C PRO A 105 -12.09 -24.04 -0.20
N GLN A 106 -13.25 -24.70 -0.28
CA GLN A 106 -14.52 -24.27 0.32
C GLN A 106 -14.88 -25.00 1.64
N SER A 107 -14.03 -25.88 2.16
CA SER A 107 -14.22 -26.54 3.45
C SER A 107 -12.92 -26.55 4.25
N GLN A 108 -12.33 -25.37 4.46
CA GLN A 108 -11.64 -25.19 5.72
C GLN A 108 -12.71 -25.33 6.81
N PRO A 109 -12.58 -26.23 7.81
CA PRO A 109 -13.14 -25.85 9.09
C PRO A 109 -12.39 -24.56 9.41
N GLU A 110 -13.14 -23.47 9.54
CA GLU A 110 -12.63 -22.32 10.27
C GLU A 110 -11.95 -22.89 11.50
N ALA A 111 -10.63 -22.88 11.53
CA ALA A 111 -9.97 -22.63 12.78
C ALA A 111 -10.37 -21.19 13.10
N GLN A 112 -11.63 -21.03 13.53
CA GLN A 112 -11.95 -20.05 14.54
C GLN A 112 -10.82 -20.25 15.54
N PRO A 113 -10.00 -19.23 15.84
CA PRO A 113 -9.16 -19.33 17.01
C PRO A 113 -10.13 -19.77 18.08
N GLU A 114 -9.93 -20.98 18.63
CA GLU A 114 -10.78 -21.45 19.70
C GLU A 114 -10.88 -20.26 20.61
N ALA A 115 -12.12 -19.79 20.78
CA ALA A 115 -12.42 -18.87 21.83
C ALA A 115 -12.11 -19.65 23.10
N HIS A 116 -10.83 -19.68 23.48
CA HIS A 116 -10.43 -19.31 24.80
C HIS A 116 -10.99 -17.89 25.01
N MET A 117 -12.32 -17.83 25.13
CA MET A 117 -12.99 -16.89 25.98
C MET A 117 -12.11 -16.80 27.21
N PHE A 118 -11.71 -15.59 27.52
CA PHE A 118 -11.25 -15.17 28.83
C PHE A 118 -12.33 -15.52 29.87
N LYS A 119 -12.56 -16.81 30.14
CA LYS A 119 -13.41 -17.28 31.23
C LYS A 119 -12.58 -17.14 32.49
N GLY A 120 -12.83 -16.06 33.21
CA GLY A 120 -12.25 -15.80 34.53
C GLY A 120 -11.57 -14.43 34.72
N ILE A 121 -11.60 -13.55 33.71
CA ILE A 121 -11.16 -12.15 33.88
C ILE A 121 -12.24 -11.26 33.27
N ASP A 122 -13.04 -10.63 34.12
CA ASP A 122 -13.92 -9.54 33.68
C ASP A 122 -13.02 -8.42 33.15
N PHE A 123 -12.92 -8.32 31.83
CA PHE A 123 -12.42 -7.15 31.14
C PHE A 123 -13.59 -6.15 31.05
N PRO A 124 -13.59 -5.04 31.80
CA PRO A 124 -14.39 -3.89 31.40
C PRO A 124 -13.63 -3.26 30.22
N LEU A 125 -13.76 -3.83 29.03
CA LEU A 125 -13.47 -3.08 27.82
C LEU A 125 -14.46 -1.90 27.84
N PRO A 126 -14.01 -0.64 27.87
CA PRO A 126 -14.92 0.49 27.75
C PRO A 126 -15.75 0.27 26.49
N GLU A 127 -17.08 0.36 26.60
CA GLU A 127 -18.05 0.08 25.52
C GLU A 127 -17.77 0.84 24.20
N ASN A 128 -16.84 1.79 24.22
CA ASN A 128 -16.40 2.62 23.11
C ASN A 128 -15.26 2.04 22.22
N ILE A 129 -14.74 0.82 22.45
CA ILE A 129 -13.54 0.32 21.73
C ILE A 129 -13.82 -0.95 20.87
N SER A 130 -15.06 -1.47 20.88
CA SER A 130 -15.48 -2.67 20.11
C SER A 130 -15.23 -2.59 18.59
N GLY A 131 -15.03 -1.40 18.02
CA GLY A 131 -14.70 -1.21 16.59
C GLY A 131 -13.23 -0.94 16.22
N LYS A 132 -12.27 -1.02 17.16
CA LYS A 132 -10.92 -0.43 16.99
C LYS A 132 -9.75 -1.34 17.38
N PHE A 133 -9.81 -2.63 17.09
CA PHE A 133 -8.62 -3.51 17.22
C PHE A 133 -7.56 -3.31 16.12
N SER A 134 -7.79 -2.42 15.14
CA SER A 134 -6.83 -2.08 14.07
C SER A 134 -5.68 -1.15 14.50
N PHE A 135 -5.53 -0.88 15.80
CA PHE A 135 -4.63 0.17 16.30
C PHE A 135 -3.58 -0.30 17.31
N LEU A 136 -3.35 -1.59 17.53
CA LEU A 136 -2.41 -2.09 18.54
C LEU A 136 -1.05 -2.46 17.94
N THR A 137 0.05 -1.98 18.55
CA THR A 137 1.44 -2.28 18.13
C THR A 137 2.12 -3.32 19.01
N SER A 138 1.90 -3.26 20.32
CA SER A 138 2.42 -4.24 21.27
C SER A 138 1.68 -4.17 22.60
N VAL A 139 1.66 -5.28 23.32
CA VAL A 139 1.17 -5.37 24.69
C VAL A 139 2.39 -5.55 25.62
N SER A 140 2.36 -4.94 26.80
CA SER A 140 3.44 -5.04 27.81
C SER A 140 2.89 -5.15 29.22
N TYR A 141 3.66 -5.75 30.13
CA TYR A 141 3.31 -5.88 31.55
C TYR A 141 4.22 -5.00 32.41
N PHE A 142 3.63 -4.18 33.28
CA PHE A 142 4.34 -3.34 34.24
C PHE A 142 3.49 -3.10 35.49
N ASP A 143 4.10 -3.18 36.68
CA ASP A 143 3.48 -2.89 37.97
C ASP A 143 2.11 -3.57 38.21
N SER A 144 2.01 -4.87 37.95
CA SER A 144 0.75 -5.64 38.04
C SER A 144 -0.32 -5.25 37.02
N TYR A 145 -0.01 -4.46 36.00
CA TYR A 145 -0.94 -4.06 34.95
C TYR A 145 -0.44 -4.43 33.55
N ILE A 146 -1.38 -4.68 32.65
CA ILE A 146 -1.15 -4.87 31.23
C ILE A 146 -1.48 -3.58 30.49
N TYR A 147 -0.56 -3.17 29.61
CA TYR A 147 -0.67 -1.98 28.78
C TYR A 147 -0.68 -2.34 27.30
N ALA A 148 -1.59 -1.70 26.56
CA ALA A 148 -1.67 -1.69 25.11
C ALA A 148 -0.92 -0.47 24.57
N GLU A 149 0.09 -0.66 23.71
CA GLU A 149 0.59 0.42 22.87
C GLU A 149 -0.23 0.52 21.59
N LEU A 150 -0.72 1.73 21.30
CA LEU A 150 -1.44 2.01 20.07
C LEU A 150 -0.46 2.37 18.92
N LEU A 151 -0.91 2.29 17.66
CA LEU A 151 -0.20 2.79 16.47
C LEU A 151 0.17 4.27 16.59
N THR A 152 -0.60 5.01 17.39
CA THR A 152 -0.33 6.40 17.72
C THR A 152 0.77 6.56 18.75
N GLY A 153 1.27 5.49 19.37
CA GLY A 153 2.27 5.49 20.43
C GLY A 153 1.71 5.64 21.85
N HIS A 154 0.40 5.78 22.03
CA HIS A 154 -0.19 5.88 23.36
C HIS A 154 -0.23 4.53 24.07
N ARG A 155 0.16 4.52 25.34
CA ARG A 155 -0.06 3.39 26.25
C ARG A 155 -1.41 3.50 26.96
N VAL A 156 -2.24 2.48 26.84
CA VAL A 156 -3.54 2.37 27.52
C VAL A 156 -3.50 1.18 28.46
N GLN A 157 -3.84 1.40 29.73
CA GLN A 157 -3.99 0.32 30.69
C GLN A 157 -5.23 -0.52 30.33
N ILE A 158 -5.04 -1.82 30.13
CA ILE A 158 -6.12 -2.73 29.70
C ILE A 158 -6.65 -3.57 30.87
N GLY A 159 -5.82 -3.89 31.86
CA GLY A 159 -6.23 -4.74 32.98
C GLY A 159 -5.14 -4.98 34.01
N LYS A 160 -5.52 -5.52 35.18
CA LYS A 160 -4.60 -5.86 36.29
C LYS A 160 -4.35 -7.37 36.31
N VAL A 161 -3.08 -7.78 36.37
CA VAL A 161 -2.67 -9.19 36.53
C VAL A 161 -1.65 -9.32 37.65
N LEU A 162 -2.04 -10.05 38.70
CA LEU A 162 -1.27 -10.20 39.94
C LEU A 162 -0.14 -11.25 39.82
N ASN A 163 -0.28 -12.24 38.94
CA ASN A 163 0.73 -13.26 38.71
C ASN A 163 1.58 -12.92 37.48
N LYS A 164 2.89 -12.70 37.70
CA LYS A 164 3.87 -12.29 36.69
C LYS A 164 4.03 -13.31 35.55
N GLU A 165 4.00 -14.61 35.84
CA GLU A 165 4.18 -15.65 34.81
C GLU A 165 2.97 -15.75 33.89
N HIS A 166 1.75 -15.70 34.46
CA HIS A 166 0.52 -15.64 33.68
C HIS A 166 0.40 -14.34 32.88
N ALA A 167 0.85 -13.22 33.43
CA ALA A 167 0.87 -11.95 32.73
C ALA A 167 1.79 -12.00 31.49
N GLN A 168 2.99 -12.58 31.63
CA GLN A 168 3.93 -12.66 30.52
C GLN A 168 3.40 -13.56 29.39
N LYS A 169 2.83 -14.72 29.74
CA LYS A 169 2.21 -15.62 28.75
C LYS A 169 1.09 -14.93 27.97
N LEU A 170 0.22 -14.20 28.68
CA LEU A 170 -0.87 -13.44 28.05
C LEU A 170 -0.34 -12.31 27.15
N VAL A 171 0.72 -11.63 27.55
CA VAL A 171 1.38 -10.61 26.72
C VAL A 171 1.94 -11.22 25.43
N ASP A 172 2.61 -12.37 25.53
CA ASP A 172 3.20 -13.07 24.38
C ASP A 172 2.12 -13.58 23.42
N ASP A 173 1.04 -14.17 23.95
CA ASP A 173 -0.11 -14.65 23.15
C ASP A 173 -0.80 -13.49 22.41
N LEU A 174 -1.02 -12.35 23.09
CA LEU A 174 -1.60 -11.17 22.48
C LEU A 174 -0.68 -10.59 21.39
N ASN A 175 0.61 -10.45 21.66
CA ASN A 175 1.58 -9.96 20.68
C ASN A 175 1.68 -10.88 19.46
N HIS A 176 1.61 -12.20 19.64
CA HIS A 176 1.58 -13.16 18.55
C HIS A 176 0.33 -13.00 17.68
N HIS A 177 -0.84 -12.86 18.31
CA HIS A 177 -2.11 -12.64 17.61
C HIS A 177 -2.11 -11.33 16.81
N TYR A 178 -1.58 -10.24 17.38
CA TYR A 178 -1.46 -8.97 16.68
C TYR A 178 -0.50 -9.04 15.49
N ALA A 179 0.66 -9.70 15.64
CA ALA A 179 1.60 -9.88 14.54
C ALA A 179 0.95 -10.61 13.36
N TYR A 180 0.21 -11.69 13.64
CA TYR A 180 -0.54 -12.44 12.63
C TYR A 180 -1.57 -11.56 11.89
N ILE A 181 -2.42 -10.83 12.63
CA ILE A 181 -3.43 -9.94 12.04
C ILE A 181 -2.76 -8.86 11.18
N SER A 182 -1.63 -8.31 11.63
CA SER A 182 -0.91 -7.26 10.89
C SER A 182 -0.35 -7.77 9.56
N ASP A 183 0.20 -8.99 9.55
CA ASP A 183 0.69 -9.65 8.34
C ASP A 183 -0.46 -9.99 7.39
N GLU A 184 -1.61 -10.42 7.92
CA GLU A 184 -2.80 -10.71 7.13
C GLU A 184 -3.37 -9.45 6.47
N ILE A 185 -3.49 -8.34 7.22
CA ILE A 185 -3.93 -7.05 6.66
C ILE A 185 -2.93 -6.56 5.60
N ALA A 186 -1.62 -6.70 5.83
CA ALA A 186 -0.61 -6.34 4.85
C ALA A 186 -0.73 -7.19 3.57
N ALA A 187 -0.97 -8.49 3.71
CA ALA A 187 -1.19 -9.40 2.58
C ALA A 187 -2.48 -9.06 1.82
N GLN A 188 -3.59 -8.78 2.52
CA GLN A 188 -4.85 -8.35 1.91
C GLN A 188 -4.69 -7.02 1.16
N LYS A 189 -3.95 -6.06 1.72
CA LYS A 189 -3.63 -4.79 1.06
C LYS A 189 -2.76 -5.00 -0.18
N ALA A 190 -1.73 -5.82 -0.11
CA ALA A 190 -0.88 -6.13 -1.26
C ALA A 190 -1.69 -6.81 -2.38
N ALA A 191 -2.50 -7.81 -2.04
CA ALA A 191 -3.39 -8.46 -2.99
C ALA A 191 -4.42 -7.49 -3.58
N ARG A 192 -4.95 -6.55 -2.78
CA ARG A 192 -5.82 -5.49 -3.28
C ARG A 192 -5.08 -4.61 -4.30
N LEU A 193 -3.86 -4.18 -3.99
CA LEU A 193 -3.02 -3.35 -4.86
C LEU A 193 -2.77 -4.05 -6.20
N ASP A 194 -2.38 -5.32 -6.18
CA ASP A 194 -2.16 -6.13 -7.38
C ASP A 194 -3.44 -6.30 -8.22
N ASN A 195 -4.61 -6.33 -7.57
CA ASN A 195 -5.92 -6.42 -8.22
C ASN A 195 -6.47 -5.08 -8.74
N LEU A 196 -5.79 -3.94 -8.52
CA LEU A 196 -6.27 -2.67 -9.10
C LEU A 196 -6.09 -2.67 -10.64
N PRO A 197 -7.12 -2.25 -11.39
CA PRO A 197 -7.18 -2.41 -12.85
C PRO A 197 -6.21 -1.48 -13.61
N SER A 198 -5.60 -0.49 -12.95
CA SER A 198 -4.70 0.47 -13.58
C SER A 198 -3.46 0.76 -12.74
N SER A 199 -2.28 0.70 -13.37
CA SER A 199 -0.99 1.18 -12.84
C SER A 199 -1.06 2.62 -12.31
N TYR A 200 -1.97 3.45 -12.80
CA TYR A 200 -2.20 4.78 -12.25
C TYR A 200 -2.83 4.76 -10.84
N GLU A 201 -3.86 3.95 -10.64
CA GLU A 201 -4.58 3.87 -9.37
C GLU A 201 -3.71 3.23 -8.28
N GLN A 202 -2.93 2.20 -8.64
CA GLN A 202 -1.92 1.61 -7.76
C GLN A 202 -0.95 2.68 -7.22
N ARG A 203 -0.38 3.50 -8.11
CA ARG A 203 0.55 4.59 -7.72
C ARG A 203 -0.11 5.65 -6.83
N LEU A 204 -1.41 5.91 -6.98
CA LEU A 204 -2.14 6.80 -6.08
C LEU A 204 -2.28 6.18 -4.69
N GLU A 205 -2.64 4.90 -4.62
CA GLU A 205 -2.80 4.17 -3.35
C GLU A 205 -1.47 4.06 -2.61
N GLU A 206 -0.40 3.62 -3.28
CA GLU A 206 0.95 3.57 -2.71
C GLU A 206 1.41 4.93 -2.16
N LYS A 207 1.06 6.00 -2.89
CA LYS A 207 1.37 7.36 -2.45
C LYS A 207 0.58 7.74 -1.20
N ARG A 208 -0.70 7.33 -1.11
CA ARG A 208 -1.55 7.53 0.07
C ARG A 208 -0.99 6.75 1.26
N ASP A 209 -0.78 5.44 1.12
CA ASP A 209 -0.23 4.57 2.15
C ASP A 209 1.11 5.07 2.70
N ARG A 210 2.01 5.51 1.81
CA ARG A 210 3.30 6.10 2.22
C ARG A 210 3.11 7.39 3.04
N LEU A 211 2.15 8.22 2.69
CA LEU A 211 1.85 9.44 3.44
C LEU A 211 1.18 9.11 4.79
N GLU A 212 0.28 8.14 4.83
CA GLU A 212 -0.35 7.65 6.07
C GLU A 212 0.68 7.06 7.03
N SER A 213 1.60 6.24 6.52
CA SER A 213 2.68 5.67 7.32
C SER A 213 3.59 6.76 7.90
N ARG A 214 3.85 7.82 7.15
CA ARG A 214 4.58 9.00 7.65
C ARG A 214 3.79 9.76 8.71
N ALA A 215 2.47 9.90 8.53
CA ALA A 215 1.59 10.52 9.52
C ALA A 215 1.57 9.72 10.83
N LEU A 216 1.39 8.40 10.76
CA LEU A 216 1.43 7.50 11.91
C LEU A 216 2.78 7.57 12.63
N LYS A 217 3.89 7.49 11.89
CA LYS A 217 5.23 7.63 12.47
C LYS A 217 5.40 8.96 13.20
N SER A 218 4.97 10.07 12.61
CA SER A 218 5.02 11.40 13.24
C SER A 218 4.14 11.48 14.48
N ARG A 219 2.94 10.88 14.47
CA ARG A 219 2.05 10.82 15.63
C ARG A 219 2.65 10.02 16.78
N ARG A 220 3.26 8.86 16.47
CA ARG A 220 4.00 8.04 17.44
C ARG A 220 5.11 8.83 18.12
N LEU A 221 5.96 9.50 17.33
CA LEU A 221 7.04 10.32 17.86
C LEU A 221 6.53 11.53 18.67
N SER A 222 5.39 12.13 18.28
CA SER A 222 4.74 13.20 19.04
C SER A 222 4.34 12.71 20.42
N ASN A 223 3.68 11.55 20.49
CA ASN A 223 3.21 10.98 21.74
C ASN A 223 4.37 10.54 22.64
N GLU A 224 5.43 9.94 22.08
CA GLU A 224 6.66 9.64 22.82
C GLU A 224 7.29 10.92 23.42
N ALA A 225 7.32 12.03 22.68
CA ALA A 225 7.86 13.30 23.17
C ALA A 225 6.98 13.90 24.27
N TYR A 226 5.66 13.79 24.16
CA TYR A 226 4.70 14.19 25.20
C TYR A 226 4.89 13.37 26.48
N GLU A 227 4.98 12.04 26.38
CA GLU A 227 5.22 11.16 27.52
C GLU A 227 6.60 11.42 28.16
N GLN A 228 7.62 11.78 27.38
CA GLN A 228 8.91 12.22 27.92
C GLN A 228 8.80 13.55 28.68
N SER A 229 8.03 14.53 28.16
CA SER A 229 7.75 15.78 28.86
C SER A 229 7.07 15.51 30.20
N HIS A 230 6.07 14.63 30.23
CA HIS A 230 5.36 14.27 31.45
C HIS A 230 6.27 13.60 32.49
N ARG A 231 7.06 12.59 32.07
CA ARG A 231 8.02 11.88 32.95
C ARG A 231 9.06 12.79 33.58
N LEU A 232 9.50 13.84 32.89
CA LEU A 232 10.46 14.80 33.43
C LEU A 232 9.89 15.62 34.60
N THR A 233 8.57 15.78 34.64
CA THR A 233 7.86 16.57 35.65
C THR A 233 7.13 15.73 36.69
N GLU A 234 7.09 14.40 36.53
CA GLU A 234 6.35 13.47 37.40
C GLU A 234 6.77 13.56 38.88
N MET A 235 8.05 13.81 39.13
CA MET A 235 8.61 13.96 40.48
C MET A 235 8.46 15.37 41.07
N ILE A 236 7.82 16.29 40.36
CA ILE A 236 7.54 17.66 40.82
C ILE A 236 6.05 17.73 41.19
N PRO A 237 5.71 17.76 42.48
CA PRO A 237 4.35 17.99 42.93
C PRO A 237 3.72 19.23 42.28
N PHE A 238 2.48 19.09 41.86
CA PHE A 238 1.73 20.21 41.27
C PHE A 238 1.67 21.40 42.24
N GLY A 239 2.01 22.59 41.74
CA GLY A 239 1.99 23.83 42.51
C GLY A 239 3.24 24.08 43.37
N GLN A 240 4.24 23.20 43.37
CA GLN A 240 5.49 23.45 44.09
C GLN A 240 6.24 24.66 43.49
N PRO A 241 6.54 25.71 44.28
CA PRO A 241 7.34 26.84 43.79
C PRO A 241 8.81 26.46 43.64
N ILE A 242 9.52 27.15 42.75
CA ILE A 242 10.98 27.01 42.63
C ILE A 242 11.63 27.57 43.89
N LEU A 243 12.29 26.71 44.67
CA LEU A 243 13.01 27.09 45.87
C LEU A 243 14.34 27.77 45.50
N VAL A 244 14.32 29.10 45.37
CA VAL A 244 15.50 29.91 45.00
C VAL A 244 16.58 29.83 46.09
N GLY A 245 17.83 29.55 45.71
CA GLY A 245 18.97 29.38 46.62
C GLY A 245 19.10 28.00 47.26
N HIS A 246 18.14 27.09 47.06
CA HIS A 246 18.20 25.72 47.58
C HIS A 246 18.99 24.79 46.62
N HIS A 247 19.64 23.76 47.15
CA HIS A 247 20.47 22.84 46.34
C HIS A 247 19.68 22.11 45.22
N SER A 248 18.35 22.02 45.34
CA SER A 248 17.47 21.43 44.32
C SER A 248 17.07 22.39 43.19
N GLU A 249 17.29 23.70 43.33
CA GLU A 249 16.87 24.74 42.39
C GLU A 249 17.31 24.44 40.95
N ARG A 250 18.60 24.12 40.77
CA ARG A 250 19.19 23.86 39.46
C ARG A 250 18.55 22.65 38.77
N ARG A 251 18.28 21.58 39.53
CA ARG A 251 17.62 20.38 39.00
C ARG A 251 16.18 20.69 38.60
N HIS A 252 15.46 21.45 39.42
CA HIS A 252 14.08 21.84 39.17
C HIS A 252 13.95 22.67 37.89
N ARG A 253 14.76 23.73 37.73
CA ARG A 253 14.78 24.52 36.48
C ARG A 253 15.11 23.68 35.26
N ALA A 254 16.16 22.86 35.34
CA ALA A 254 16.56 22.02 34.23
C ALA A 254 15.47 20.99 33.83
N ALA A 255 14.69 20.47 34.79
CA ALA A 255 13.58 19.56 34.51
C ALA A 255 12.44 20.28 33.77
N LEU A 256 12.07 21.49 34.22
CA LEU A 256 11.07 22.33 33.55
C LEU A 256 11.50 22.72 32.14
N ASP A 257 12.74 23.17 31.95
CA ASP A 257 13.27 23.56 30.64
C ASP A 257 13.28 22.38 29.66
N LYS A 258 13.69 21.19 30.13
CA LYS A 258 13.66 19.97 29.31
C LYS A 258 12.22 19.57 28.98
N SER A 259 11.31 19.64 29.94
CA SER A 259 9.90 19.31 29.73
C SER A 259 9.24 20.26 28.72
N TRP A 260 9.49 21.57 28.84
CA TRP A 260 9.03 22.58 27.90
C TRP A 260 9.52 22.31 26.48
N ASN A 261 10.81 22.04 26.32
CA ASN A 261 11.39 21.71 25.01
C ASN A 261 10.80 20.42 24.42
N LYS A 262 10.53 19.40 25.26
CA LYS A 262 9.89 18.15 24.83
C LYS A 262 8.43 18.34 24.44
N MET A 263 7.70 19.19 25.14
CA MET A 263 6.34 19.58 24.76
C MET A 263 6.33 20.36 23.43
N GLY A 264 7.26 21.30 23.23
CA GLY A 264 7.42 21.97 21.95
C GLY A 264 7.71 20.99 20.81
N GLN A 265 8.55 19.98 21.07
CA GLN A 265 8.84 18.90 20.12
C GLN A 265 7.58 18.07 19.80
N SER A 266 6.75 17.72 20.79
CA SER A 266 5.52 16.96 20.56
C SER A 266 4.54 17.75 19.69
N VAL A 267 4.32 19.04 19.98
CA VAL A 267 3.43 19.90 19.18
C VAL A 267 3.89 19.95 17.71
N ALA A 268 5.17 20.22 17.45
CA ALA A 268 5.69 20.27 16.08
C ALA A 268 5.55 18.93 15.32
N LEU A 269 5.70 17.80 16.03
CA LEU A 269 5.50 16.47 15.46
C LEU A 269 4.03 16.16 15.20
N SER A 270 3.12 16.64 16.05
CA SER A 270 1.67 16.55 15.85
C SER A 270 1.24 17.32 14.60
N GLU A 271 1.66 18.57 14.45
CA GLU A 271 1.39 19.38 13.24
C GLU A 271 1.92 18.69 11.97
N LYS A 272 3.10 18.08 12.06
CA LYS A 272 3.68 17.29 10.97
C LYS A 272 2.85 16.04 10.65
N ALA A 273 2.29 15.37 11.66
CA ALA A 273 1.39 14.23 11.46
C ALA A 273 0.11 14.67 10.74
N GLU A 274 -0.51 15.77 11.17
CA GLU A 274 -1.70 16.34 10.53
C GLU A 274 -1.42 16.78 9.09
N TYR A 275 -0.27 17.39 8.83
CA TYR A 275 0.15 17.77 7.49
C TYR A 275 0.19 16.55 6.55
N TYR A 276 0.79 15.44 6.99
CA TYR A 276 0.82 14.23 6.16
C TYR A 276 -0.55 13.57 6.02
N ALA A 277 -1.36 13.56 7.07
CA ALA A 277 -2.73 13.03 7.02
C ALA A 277 -3.60 13.82 6.03
N ARG A 278 -3.55 15.16 6.08
CA ARG A 278 -4.24 16.04 5.12
C ARG A 278 -3.77 15.78 3.69
N ARG A 279 -2.46 15.58 3.49
CA ARG A 279 -1.91 15.25 2.18
C ARG A 279 -2.32 13.87 1.67
N ALA A 280 -2.44 12.88 2.54
CA ALA A 280 -2.94 11.55 2.20
C ALA A 280 -4.40 11.62 1.74
N ALA A 281 -5.24 12.33 2.51
CA ALA A 281 -6.65 12.55 2.16
C ALA A 281 -6.82 13.32 0.84
N ALA A 282 -5.89 14.22 0.50
CA ALA A 282 -5.89 14.95 -0.76
C ALA A 282 -5.33 14.15 -1.96
N VAL A 283 -4.80 12.93 -1.77
CA VAL A 283 -4.35 12.11 -2.89
C VAL A 283 -5.55 11.65 -3.71
N GLY A 284 -5.58 12.04 -4.99
CA GLY A 284 -6.66 11.72 -5.92
C GLY A 284 -7.75 12.80 -6.04
N SER A 285 -7.77 13.80 -5.16
CA SER A 285 -8.73 14.93 -5.23
C SER A 285 -8.27 16.08 -6.14
N ALA A 286 -7.06 15.98 -6.70
CA ALA A 286 -6.56 16.93 -7.68
C ALA A 286 -7.39 16.88 -8.98
N GLY A 287 -7.14 17.83 -9.89
CA GLY A 287 -7.76 17.79 -11.21
C GLY A 287 -7.44 16.50 -11.96
N ILE A 288 -8.28 16.15 -12.94
CA ILE A 288 -8.15 14.97 -13.80
C ILE A 288 -6.72 14.90 -14.34
N SER A 289 -5.99 13.83 -14.02
CA SER A 289 -4.61 13.61 -14.50
C SER A 289 -4.63 13.16 -15.95
N SER A 290 -3.57 13.45 -16.70
CA SER A 290 -3.38 12.83 -18.04
C SER A 290 -2.92 11.38 -17.95
N ASP A 291 -2.37 10.98 -16.80
CA ASP A 291 -1.82 9.64 -16.58
C ASP A 291 -2.95 8.67 -16.16
N ASP A 292 -4.20 9.14 -16.04
CA ASP A 292 -5.39 8.34 -15.79
C ASP A 292 -5.91 7.75 -17.12
N PRO A 293 -6.10 6.43 -17.24
CA PRO A 293 -6.61 5.82 -18.47
C PRO A 293 -8.01 6.36 -18.86
N SER A 294 -8.83 6.68 -17.87
CA SER A 294 -10.19 7.24 -18.05
C SER A 294 -10.22 8.77 -18.20
N ALA A 295 -9.05 9.42 -18.34
CA ALA A 295 -8.94 10.88 -18.35
C ALA A 295 -9.81 11.56 -19.42
N ILE A 296 -9.92 10.96 -20.61
CA ILE A 296 -10.72 11.50 -21.73
C ILE A 296 -12.20 11.48 -21.38
N GLU A 297 -12.72 10.34 -20.91
CA GLU A 297 -14.11 10.18 -20.50
C GLU A 297 -14.49 11.16 -19.38
N LYS A 298 -13.65 11.25 -18.34
CA LYS A 298 -13.84 12.21 -17.23
C LYS A 298 -13.83 13.66 -17.71
N LEU A 299 -13.02 14.00 -18.72
CA LEU A 299 -13.00 15.35 -19.30
C LEU A 299 -14.21 15.63 -20.18
N GLU A 300 -14.73 14.64 -20.91
CA GLU A 300 -15.97 14.75 -21.68
C GLU A 300 -17.18 14.96 -20.78
N GLU A 301 -17.29 14.20 -19.69
CA GLU A 301 -18.35 14.38 -18.69
C GLU A 301 -18.25 15.78 -18.04
N LYS A 302 -17.03 16.19 -17.68
CA LYS A 302 -16.79 17.54 -17.14
C LYS A 302 -17.18 18.62 -18.14
N LEU A 303 -16.86 18.45 -19.42
CA LEU A 303 -17.22 19.38 -20.48
C LEU A 303 -18.74 19.48 -20.64
N ALA A 304 -19.43 18.35 -20.64
CA ALA A 304 -20.89 18.30 -20.72
C ALA A 304 -21.55 19.03 -19.54
N LYS A 305 -21.07 18.79 -18.31
CA LYS A 305 -21.53 19.51 -17.11
C LYS A 305 -21.29 21.02 -17.22
N GLN A 306 -20.11 21.44 -17.69
CA GLN A 306 -19.79 22.85 -17.88
C GLN A 306 -20.68 23.51 -18.94
N LYS A 307 -20.92 22.85 -20.08
CA LYS A 307 -21.80 23.35 -21.14
C LYS A 307 -23.24 23.48 -20.65
N LYS A 308 -23.77 22.47 -19.94
CA LYS A 308 -25.11 22.50 -19.35
C LYS A 308 -25.26 23.65 -18.35
N ALA A 309 -24.30 23.81 -17.44
CA ALA A 309 -24.32 24.91 -16.47
C ALA A 309 -24.28 26.28 -17.18
N HIS A 310 -23.45 26.42 -18.22
CA HIS A 310 -23.38 27.66 -19.00
C HIS A 310 -24.69 27.97 -19.74
N SER A 311 -25.32 26.98 -20.36
CA SER A 311 -26.63 27.19 -21.01
C SER A 311 -27.72 27.54 -20.02
N GLN A 312 -27.72 26.93 -18.83
CA GLN A 312 -28.65 27.27 -17.74
C GLN A 312 -28.47 28.72 -17.28
N MET A 313 -27.23 29.20 -17.12
CA MET A 313 -26.96 30.60 -16.76
C MET A 313 -27.48 31.59 -17.82
N ILE A 314 -27.28 31.29 -19.10
CA ILE A 314 -27.78 32.12 -20.21
C ILE A 314 -29.32 32.13 -20.21
N ALA A 315 -29.95 30.96 -20.08
CA ALA A 315 -31.40 30.83 -20.02
C ALA A 315 -31.99 31.58 -18.81
N ALA A 316 -31.37 31.46 -17.64
CA ALA A 316 -31.77 32.19 -16.44
C ALA A 316 -31.72 33.70 -16.65
N ASN A 317 -30.64 34.23 -17.22
CA ASN A 317 -30.54 35.66 -17.52
C ASN A 317 -31.60 36.11 -18.53
N LYS A 318 -31.99 35.27 -19.48
CA LYS A 318 -33.09 35.56 -20.42
C LYS A 318 -34.43 35.69 -19.69
N VAL A 319 -34.71 34.77 -18.76
CA VAL A 319 -35.92 34.82 -17.91
C VAL A 319 -35.92 36.04 -17.00
N ILE A 320 -34.79 36.32 -16.33
CA ILE A 320 -34.68 37.45 -15.40
C ILE A 320 -34.90 38.80 -16.11
N ARG A 321 -34.40 38.93 -17.35
CA ARG A 321 -34.57 40.13 -18.18
C ARG A 321 -35.96 40.25 -18.82
N SER A 322 -36.82 39.23 -18.73
CA SER A 322 -38.17 39.31 -19.28
C SER A 322 -39.05 40.25 -18.43
N LYS A 323 -40.10 40.80 -19.05
CA LYS A 323 -41.10 41.64 -18.38
C LYS A 323 -42.18 40.84 -17.63
N SER A 324 -41.92 39.57 -17.33
CA SER A 324 -42.82 38.70 -16.58
C SER A 324 -42.86 39.08 -15.09
N ASP A 325 -43.96 38.73 -14.44
CA ASP A 325 -44.16 38.71 -13.00
C ASP A 325 -43.16 37.79 -12.29
N ASP A 326 -42.89 38.09 -11.03
CA ASP A 326 -41.85 37.39 -10.25
C ASP A 326 -42.21 35.91 -10.04
N GLU A 327 -43.48 35.58 -9.82
CA GLU A 327 -43.93 34.18 -9.69
C GLU A 327 -43.70 33.39 -10.99
N SER A 328 -44.05 33.96 -12.15
CA SER A 328 -43.76 33.35 -13.45
C SER A 328 -42.25 33.16 -13.70
N LYS A 329 -41.41 34.11 -13.27
CA LYS A 329 -39.94 33.97 -13.35
C LYS A 329 -39.43 32.84 -12.47
N ARG A 330 -39.96 32.71 -11.25
CA ARG A 330 -39.60 31.63 -10.32
C ARG A 330 -39.92 30.26 -10.91
N LEU A 331 -41.12 30.10 -11.48
CA LEU A 331 -41.53 28.85 -12.13
C LEU A 331 -40.60 28.50 -13.30
N SER A 332 -40.33 29.47 -14.18
CA SER A 332 -39.43 29.28 -15.33
C SER A 332 -38.00 28.92 -14.90
N LEU A 333 -37.47 29.55 -13.84
CA LEU A 333 -36.13 29.23 -13.31
C LEU A 333 -36.08 27.85 -12.65
N PHE A 334 -37.18 27.43 -12.01
CA PHE A 334 -37.32 26.09 -11.46
C PHE A 334 -37.31 25.03 -12.56
N GLU A 335 -38.04 25.26 -13.66
CA GLU A 335 -38.02 24.38 -14.84
C GLU A 335 -36.63 24.27 -15.49
N ILE A 336 -35.84 25.35 -15.49
CA ILE A 336 -34.44 25.33 -15.97
C ILE A 336 -33.54 24.47 -15.05
N GLY A 337 -33.99 24.15 -13.85
CA GLY A 337 -33.33 23.25 -12.89
C GLY A 337 -32.56 23.96 -11.79
N PHE A 338 -32.93 25.21 -11.45
CA PHE A 338 -32.37 25.90 -10.29
C PHE A 338 -33.11 25.54 -9.00
N SER A 339 -32.38 25.46 -7.88
CA SER A 339 -32.99 25.29 -6.56
C SER A 339 -33.66 26.58 -6.09
N GLU A 340 -34.68 26.48 -5.23
CA GLU A 340 -35.40 27.63 -4.68
C GLU A 340 -34.46 28.68 -4.05
N ALA A 341 -33.44 28.22 -3.31
CA ALA A 341 -32.42 29.10 -2.74
C ALA A 341 -31.64 29.87 -3.83
N SER A 342 -31.28 29.20 -4.92
CA SER A 342 -30.56 29.81 -6.04
C SER A 342 -31.46 30.77 -6.84
N ILE A 343 -32.75 30.47 -6.97
CA ILE A 343 -33.76 31.33 -7.59
C ILE A 343 -33.90 32.62 -6.77
N ASN A 344 -34.10 32.49 -5.46
CA ASN A 344 -34.21 33.62 -4.53
C ASN A 344 -32.98 34.53 -4.60
N ALA A 345 -31.78 33.95 -4.69
CA ALA A 345 -30.54 34.70 -4.83
C ALA A 345 -30.44 35.41 -6.19
N SER A 346 -30.85 34.76 -7.28
CA SER A 346 -30.72 35.30 -8.64
C SER A 346 -31.69 36.46 -8.92
N LEU A 347 -32.85 36.50 -8.24
CA LEU A 347 -33.82 37.60 -8.37
C LEU A 347 -33.47 38.82 -7.53
N LYS A 348 -32.56 38.68 -6.56
CA LYS A 348 -32.06 39.80 -5.76
C LYS A 348 -30.83 40.41 -6.43
N PRO A 349 -30.66 41.73 -6.38
CA PRO A 349 -29.43 42.35 -6.84
C PRO A 349 -28.24 41.89 -5.98
N ASP A 350 -27.11 41.66 -6.63
CA ASP A 350 -25.84 41.44 -5.93
C ASP A 350 -25.32 42.75 -5.28
N CYS A 351 -24.16 42.69 -4.63
CA CYS A 351 -23.55 43.86 -3.98
C CYS A 351 -23.23 45.02 -4.96
N MET A 352 -23.24 44.76 -6.27
CA MET A 352 -23.00 45.73 -7.33
C MET A 352 -24.30 46.09 -8.08
N GLY A 353 -25.46 45.65 -7.60
CA GLY A 353 -26.77 45.94 -8.20
C GLY A 353 -27.15 45.05 -9.39
N VAL A 354 -26.37 44.01 -9.70
CA VAL A 354 -26.64 43.11 -10.84
C VAL A 354 -27.66 42.06 -10.43
N ILE A 355 -28.74 41.94 -11.20
CA ILE A 355 -29.76 40.90 -11.01
C ILE A 355 -29.44 39.74 -11.97
N GLY A 356 -29.40 38.52 -11.45
CA GLY A 356 -29.02 37.30 -12.17
C GLY A 356 -27.51 37.09 -12.26
N PHE A 357 -27.07 36.37 -13.30
CA PHE A 357 -25.66 36.07 -13.51
C PHE A 357 -24.94 37.24 -14.18
N ALA A 358 -23.87 37.72 -13.55
CA ALA A 358 -23.07 38.82 -14.07
C ALA A 358 -22.27 38.43 -15.33
N SER A 359 -21.91 39.42 -16.15
CA SER A 359 -21.18 39.22 -17.42
C SER A 359 -19.82 38.53 -17.24
N TYR A 360 -19.10 38.85 -16.17
CA TYR A 360 -17.82 38.20 -15.86
C TYR A 360 -17.99 36.72 -15.50
N GLN A 361 -19.11 36.32 -14.88
CA GLN A 361 -19.39 34.91 -14.56
C GLN A 361 -19.61 34.09 -15.84
N LEU A 362 -20.35 34.64 -16.81
CA LEU A 362 -20.55 34.02 -18.13
C LEU A 362 -19.24 33.91 -18.90
N THR A 363 -18.42 34.98 -18.89
CA THR A 363 -17.10 35.00 -19.55
C THR A 363 -16.18 33.94 -18.95
N ASN A 364 -16.09 33.87 -17.62
CA ASN A 364 -15.29 32.87 -16.92
C ASN A 364 -15.77 31.43 -17.20
N SER A 365 -17.09 31.23 -17.27
CA SER A 365 -17.68 29.93 -17.61
C SER A 365 -17.30 29.49 -19.04
N ASN A 366 -17.40 30.40 -20.02
CA ASN A 366 -16.99 30.13 -21.40
C ASN A 366 -15.47 29.87 -21.52
N GLN A 367 -14.63 30.63 -20.81
CA GLN A 367 -13.19 30.37 -20.78
C GLN A 367 -12.85 28.98 -20.22
N ARG A 368 -13.56 28.54 -19.16
CA ARG A 368 -13.40 27.19 -18.60
C ARG A 368 -13.80 26.11 -19.61
N ILE A 369 -14.90 26.30 -20.36
CA ILE A 369 -15.32 25.39 -21.43
C ILE A 369 -14.21 25.27 -22.48
N LYS A 370 -13.75 26.40 -23.03
CA LYS A 370 -12.68 26.42 -24.05
C LYS A 370 -11.39 25.77 -23.56
N ALA A 371 -11.01 25.99 -22.30
CA ALA A 371 -9.84 25.36 -21.71
C ALA A 371 -9.98 23.83 -21.60
N THR A 372 -11.16 23.33 -21.19
CA THR A 372 -11.45 21.89 -21.14
C THR A 372 -11.45 21.28 -22.54
N GLU A 373 -12.06 21.93 -23.54
CA GLU A 373 -12.06 21.48 -24.94
C GLU A 373 -10.65 21.39 -25.52
N LYS A 374 -9.84 22.44 -25.31
CA LYS A 374 -8.44 22.46 -25.74
C LYS A 374 -7.68 21.27 -25.15
N ARG A 375 -7.81 21.05 -23.85
CA ARG A 375 -7.15 19.93 -23.15
C ARG A 375 -7.64 18.57 -23.65
N LEU A 376 -8.93 18.40 -23.88
CA LEU A 376 -9.51 17.17 -24.42
C LEU A 376 -8.92 16.86 -25.81
N ASN A 377 -8.86 17.87 -26.68
CA ASN A 377 -8.29 17.73 -28.02
C ASN A 377 -6.79 17.41 -27.98
N GLU A 378 -6.04 18.01 -27.07
CA GLU A 378 -4.61 17.67 -26.87
C GLU A 378 -4.42 16.21 -26.48
N LEU A 379 -5.22 15.69 -25.52
CA LEU A 379 -5.12 14.29 -25.10
C LEU A 379 -5.59 13.31 -26.19
N LYS A 380 -6.67 13.62 -26.91
CA LYS A 380 -7.13 12.83 -28.06
C LYS A 380 -6.04 12.74 -29.12
N LYS A 381 -5.43 13.88 -29.49
CA LYS A 381 -4.32 13.92 -30.44
C LYS A 381 -3.16 13.02 -30.00
N ILE A 382 -2.76 13.10 -28.73
CA ILE A 382 -1.65 12.27 -28.20
C ILE A 382 -2.00 10.77 -28.30
N ARG A 383 -3.23 10.37 -28.00
CA ARG A 383 -3.65 8.96 -28.09
C ARG A 383 -3.76 8.42 -29.51
N THR A 384 -4.08 9.28 -30.48
CA THR A 384 -4.18 8.88 -31.89
C THR A 384 -2.82 8.83 -32.58
N ILE A 385 -1.79 9.48 -32.03
CA ILE A 385 -0.44 9.42 -32.61
C ILE A 385 0.09 8.00 -32.46
N ASP A 386 0.29 7.35 -33.59
CA ASP A 386 1.04 6.11 -33.68
C ASP A 386 2.54 6.42 -33.54
N VAL A 387 3.15 5.92 -32.48
CA VAL A 387 4.59 6.04 -32.22
C VAL A 387 5.14 4.63 -32.00
N PRO A 388 6.30 4.29 -32.59
CA PRO A 388 6.90 2.98 -32.37
C PRO A 388 7.19 2.75 -30.89
N ASP A 389 6.84 1.57 -30.37
CA ASP A 389 6.98 1.23 -28.95
C ASP A 389 8.43 1.38 -28.46
N THR A 390 9.39 0.81 -29.18
CA THR A 390 10.82 0.94 -28.90
C THR A 390 11.62 1.11 -30.19
N GLN A 391 12.57 2.05 -30.16
CA GLN A 391 13.53 2.30 -31.22
C GLN A 391 14.93 2.12 -30.64
N GLU A 392 15.71 1.23 -31.25
CA GLU A 392 17.09 0.99 -30.87
C GLU A 392 18.03 1.79 -31.78
N PHE A 393 19.02 2.42 -31.18
CA PHE A 393 20.07 3.18 -31.85
C PHE A 393 21.43 2.75 -31.31
N ASN A 394 22.50 3.19 -31.97
CA ASN A 394 23.86 2.87 -31.51
C ASN A 394 24.14 3.53 -30.15
N GLY A 395 24.23 2.73 -29.09
CA GLY A 395 24.56 3.17 -27.72
C GLY A 395 23.37 3.65 -26.87
N PHE A 396 22.15 3.69 -27.41
CA PHE A 396 20.95 4.05 -26.67
C PHE A 396 19.65 3.51 -27.28
N SER A 397 18.62 3.36 -26.47
CA SER A 397 17.27 3.01 -26.89
C SER A 397 16.24 4.04 -26.43
N VAL A 398 15.19 4.23 -27.23
CA VAL A 398 14.09 5.13 -26.95
C VAL A 398 12.79 4.32 -26.90
N THR A 399 12.10 4.36 -25.76
CA THR A 399 10.82 3.70 -25.55
C THR A 399 9.73 4.74 -25.34
N TYR A 400 8.63 4.61 -26.09
CA TYR A 400 7.44 5.46 -25.95
C TYR A 400 6.39 4.68 -25.15
N ASP A 401 6.45 4.81 -23.83
CA ASP A 401 5.52 4.13 -22.92
C ASP A 401 4.22 4.94 -22.82
N MET A 402 3.20 4.50 -23.56
CA MET A 402 1.87 5.12 -23.59
C MET A 402 1.06 4.83 -22.32
N ASP A 403 1.36 3.74 -21.61
CA ASP A 403 0.69 3.36 -20.36
C ASP A 403 1.17 4.24 -19.19
N GLU A 404 2.47 4.48 -19.09
CA GLU A 404 3.04 5.44 -18.13
C GLU A 404 2.97 6.90 -18.62
N ASN A 405 2.64 7.12 -19.90
CA ASN A 405 2.63 8.42 -20.56
C ASN A 405 4.01 9.09 -20.48
N ARG A 406 5.08 8.33 -20.78
CA ARG A 406 6.50 8.73 -20.67
C ARG A 406 7.31 8.33 -21.91
N ILE A 407 8.23 9.20 -22.31
CA ILE A 407 9.33 8.89 -23.22
C ILE A 407 10.52 8.53 -22.36
N LEU A 408 11.07 7.33 -22.54
CA LEU A 408 12.24 6.83 -21.85
C LEU A 408 13.40 6.73 -22.83
N ILE A 409 14.56 7.25 -22.45
CA ILE A 409 15.81 7.09 -23.19
C ILE A 409 16.80 6.39 -22.27
N LYS A 410 17.20 5.17 -22.64
CA LYS A 410 18.16 4.37 -21.91
C LYS A 410 19.47 4.32 -22.68
N PHE A 411 20.59 4.53 -21.99
CA PHE A 411 21.92 4.41 -22.58
C PHE A 411 22.55 3.10 -22.12
N ASP A 412 23.34 2.46 -22.99
CA ASP A 412 24.04 1.20 -22.66
C ASP A 412 25.17 1.43 -21.66
N ALA A 413 25.85 2.58 -21.80
CA ALA A 413 26.90 3.03 -20.90
C ALA A 413 26.55 4.39 -20.29
N LYS A 414 27.31 4.78 -19.25
CA LYS A 414 27.13 6.10 -18.62
C LYS A 414 27.35 7.21 -19.65
N PRO A 415 26.35 8.07 -19.94
CA PRO A 415 26.49 9.11 -20.94
C PRO A 415 27.50 10.18 -20.50
N SER A 416 28.18 10.79 -21.49
CA SER A 416 29.12 11.88 -21.24
C SER A 416 28.45 13.09 -20.60
N ALA A 417 29.24 13.98 -20.00
CA ALA A 417 28.71 15.22 -19.39
C ALA A 417 28.00 16.12 -20.42
N GLU A 418 28.43 16.09 -21.68
CA GLU A 418 27.82 16.83 -22.78
C GLU A 418 26.45 16.27 -23.16
N ILE A 419 26.33 14.95 -23.30
CA ILE A 419 25.05 14.28 -23.51
C ILE A 419 24.09 14.57 -22.34
N CYS A 420 24.57 14.53 -21.10
CA CYS A 420 23.74 14.89 -19.94
C CYS A 420 23.24 16.34 -19.98
N LYS A 421 24.05 17.29 -20.48
CA LYS A 421 23.64 18.68 -20.69
C LYS A 421 22.60 18.78 -21.81
N LEU A 422 22.80 18.06 -22.91
CA LEU A 422 21.85 17.97 -24.03
C LEU A 422 20.48 17.44 -23.56
N MET A 423 20.46 16.32 -22.83
CA MET A 423 19.25 15.74 -22.27
C MET A 423 18.45 16.74 -21.41
N ARG A 424 19.16 17.48 -20.53
CA ARG A 424 18.53 18.52 -19.71
C ARG A 424 17.99 19.69 -20.53
N ARG A 425 18.68 20.10 -21.61
CA ARG A 425 18.19 21.14 -22.54
C ARG A 425 16.85 20.75 -23.14
N TYR A 426 16.70 19.48 -23.54
CA TYR A 426 15.44 18.91 -24.03
C TYR A 426 14.46 18.51 -22.91
N SER A 427 14.69 18.96 -21.67
CA SER A 427 13.82 18.73 -20.50
C SER A 427 13.64 17.26 -20.11
N PHE A 428 14.57 16.38 -20.46
CA PHE A 428 14.62 15.02 -19.92
C PHE A 428 15.31 15.03 -18.56
N LYS A 429 14.76 14.23 -17.62
CA LYS A 429 15.30 14.08 -16.27
C LYS A 429 15.69 12.63 -16.03
N PHE A 430 16.87 12.42 -15.46
CA PHE A 430 17.33 11.09 -15.07
C PHE A 430 16.46 10.52 -13.93
N SER A 431 16.06 9.25 -14.06
CA SER A 431 15.21 8.55 -13.10
C SER A 431 15.79 7.17 -12.77
N PRO A 432 16.39 6.98 -11.57
CA PRO A 432 16.96 5.68 -11.20
C PRO A 432 15.90 4.58 -11.09
N THR A 433 14.69 4.93 -10.64
CA THR A 433 13.58 3.99 -10.45
C THR A 433 12.93 3.51 -11.75
N ARG A 434 13.27 4.11 -12.90
CA ARG A 434 12.77 3.70 -14.21
C ARG A 434 13.90 3.10 -15.03
N ASN A 435 14.51 2.03 -14.51
CA ASN A 435 15.61 1.31 -15.12
C ASN A 435 16.79 2.21 -15.54
N ASN A 436 17.14 3.19 -14.69
CA ASN A 436 18.19 4.18 -14.97
C ASN A 436 18.02 4.94 -16.29
N SER A 437 16.78 5.24 -16.67
CA SER A 437 16.47 5.95 -17.91
C SER A 437 16.35 7.46 -17.70
N TRP A 438 16.55 8.21 -18.77
CA TRP A 438 16.15 9.61 -18.88
C TRP A 438 14.69 9.69 -19.30
N VAL A 439 13.89 10.48 -18.60
CA VAL A 439 12.44 10.43 -18.69
C VAL A 439 11.86 11.81 -18.95
N ARG A 440 10.88 11.87 -19.85
CA ARG A 440 10.04 13.05 -20.07
C ARG A 440 8.59 12.62 -20.26
N LYS A 441 7.64 13.45 -19.81
CA LYS A 441 6.21 13.20 -20.03
C LYS A 441 5.84 13.32 -21.51
N ILE A 442 5.05 12.38 -22.02
CA ILE A 442 4.51 12.46 -23.38
C ILE A 442 3.55 13.65 -23.45
N THR A 443 3.87 14.55 -24.37
CA THR A 443 3.12 15.76 -24.73
C THR A 443 3.38 16.01 -26.20
N GLY A 444 2.51 16.74 -26.90
CA GLY A 444 2.75 17.07 -28.32
C GLY A 444 4.12 17.71 -28.56
N ASN A 445 4.55 18.61 -27.66
CA ASN A 445 5.89 19.19 -27.68
C ASN A 445 6.97 18.12 -27.44
N ALA A 446 6.85 17.28 -26.40
CA ALA A 446 7.86 16.26 -26.12
C ALA A 446 8.04 15.28 -27.29
N LEU A 447 6.96 14.87 -27.95
CA LEU A 447 7.03 14.02 -29.14
C LEU A 447 7.79 14.71 -30.28
N ALA A 448 7.46 15.96 -30.59
CA ALA A 448 8.17 16.73 -31.61
C ALA A 448 9.66 16.93 -31.26
N TYR A 449 9.97 17.32 -30.03
CA TYR A 449 11.33 17.57 -29.56
C TYR A 449 12.17 16.29 -29.44
N SER A 450 11.54 15.14 -29.16
CA SER A 450 12.24 13.85 -29.11
C SER A 450 12.89 13.50 -30.45
N LYS A 451 12.24 13.84 -31.58
CA LYS A 451 12.80 13.60 -32.93
C LYS A 451 14.10 14.37 -33.15
N TYR A 452 14.14 15.65 -32.76
CA TYR A 452 15.35 16.47 -32.85
C TYR A 452 16.45 15.99 -31.89
N LEU A 453 16.07 15.62 -30.66
CA LEU A 453 17.01 15.06 -29.68
C LEU A 453 17.66 13.77 -30.20
N ILE A 454 16.88 12.86 -30.77
CA ILE A 454 17.39 11.60 -31.32
C ILE A 454 18.41 11.89 -32.44
N ALA A 455 18.10 12.82 -33.34
CA ALA A 455 19.02 13.20 -34.41
C ALA A 455 20.32 13.84 -33.88
N ASP A 456 20.25 14.62 -32.80
CA ASP A 456 21.43 15.18 -32.14
C ASP A 456 22.26 14.10 -31.43
N LEU A 457 21.60 13.12 -30.79
CA LEU A 457 22.26 11.99 -30.15
C LEU A 457 22.97 11.10 -31.16
N GLN A 458 22.33 10.78 -32.29
CA GLN A 458 22.93 9.98 -33.37
C GLN A 458 24.17 10.63 -34.01
N LYS A 459 24.37 11.94 -33.85
CA LYS A 459 25.59 12.63 -34.30
C LYS A 459 26.70 12.61 -33.25
N ALA A 460 26.33 12.42 -31.98
CA ALA A 460 27.26 12.43 -30.85
C ALA A 460 27.83 11.03 -30.53
N PHE A 461 27.14 9.99 -30.99
CA PHE A 461 27.62 8.60 -31.06
C PHE A 461 28.07 8.29 -32.48
#